data_AF-A0A929VEB6-F1
#
_entry.id   AF-A0A929VEB6-F1
#
_cell.length_a   1.000
_cell.length_b   1.000
_cell.length_c   1.000
_cell.angle_alpha   90.00
_cell.angle_beta   90.00
_cell.angle_gamma   90.00
#
_symmetry.space_group_name_H-M   'P 1'
#
loop_
_entity.id
_entity.type
_entity.pdbx_description
1 polymer ?
#
loop_
_entity_poly.entity_id
_entity_poly.type
_entity_poly.pdbx_seq_one_letter_code
_entity_poly.pdbx_strand_id
1 'polypeptide(L)'
;KKNREEPSHALSHLLLENDVYLSVELSAGSSLPLQYLQGMTIQTSDAGCHVLQWKADKSEKTSGTKAAWCLVLCEGVSLGFGKLVGGVLKNHYPKGLRIQC
;
A
#
# COMPACT_ATOMS: atom_id res chain seq x y z
N LYS A 1 -7.73 2.82 -17.75
CA LYS A 1 -7.99 4.22 -18.22
C LYS A 1 -7.06 4.51 -19.39
N LYS A 2 -7.35 5.47 -20.29
CA LYS A 2 -6.44 5.81 -21.39
C LYS A 2 -5.03 6.08 -20.84
N ASN A 3 -4.05 5.27 -21.25
CA ASN A 3 -2.63 5.36 -20.87
C ASN A 3 -2.32 5.18 -19.37
N ARG A 4 -3.12 4.41 -18.62
CA ARG A 4 -2.85 4.10 -17.21
C ARG A 4 -3.23 2.67 -16.89
N GLU A 5 -2.23 1.90 -16.50
CA GLU A 5 -2.38 0.60 -15.87
C GLU A 5 -2.56 0.79 -14.35
N GLU A 6 -3.61 0.18 -13.82
CA GLU A 6 -3.95 0.18 -12.39
C GLU A 6 -4.06 -1.30 -11.98
N PRO A 7 -3.32 -1.76 -10.97
CA PRO A 7 -3.32 -3.17 -10.59
C PRO A 7 -4.70 -3.56 -10.03
N SER A 8 -5.18 -4.75 -10.42
CA SER A 8 -6.47 -5.23 -9.94
C SER A 8 -6.42 -5.58 -8.45
N HIS A 9 -7.52 -5.38 -7.74
CA HIS A 9 -7.62 -5.82 -6.34
C HIS A 9 -7.43 -7.34 -6.21
N ALA A 10 -7.95 -8.13 -7.15
CA ALA A 10 -7.77 -9.59 -7.15
C ALA A 10 -6.29 -9.99 -7.17
N LEU A 11 -5.45 -9.30 -7.97
CA LEU A 11 -4.01 -9.55 -8.03
C LEU A 11 -3.33 -9.40 -6.67
N SER A 12 -3.78 -8.46 -5.83
CA SER A 12 -3.13 -8.23 -4.52
C SER A 12 -3.14 -9.47 -3.63
N HIS A 13 -4.17 -10.32 -3.72
CA HIS A 13 -4.34 -11.50 -2.87
C HIS A 13 -3.46 -12.69 -3.30
N LEU A 14 -2.80 -12.61 -4.46
CA LEU A 14 -1.86 -13.61 -4.93
C LEU A 14 -0.40 -13.25 -4.61
N LEU A 15 -0.13 -11.99 -4.27
CA LEU A 15 1.21 -11.47 -4.11
C LEU A 15 1.65 -11.50 -2.65
N LEU A 16 2.90 -11.88 -2.44
CA LEU A 16 3.62 -11.73 -1.18
C LEU A 16 4.44 -10.43 -1.19
N GLU A 17 4.96 -10.05 -0.01
CA GLU A 17 5.84 -8.89 0.14
C GLU A 17 7.01 -8.91 -0.86
N ASN A 18 7.61 -10.08 -1.09
CA ASN A 18 8.78 -10.24 -1.95
C ASN A 18 8.45 -10.24 -3.46
N ASP A 19 7.17 -10.34 -3.84
CA ASP A 19 6.74 -10.31 -5.24
C ASP A 19 6.59 -8.87 -5.76
N VAL A 20 6.68 -7.88 -4.87
CA VAL A 20 6.47 -6.47 -5.19
C VAL A 20 7.71 -5.64 -4.87
N TYR A 21 7.92 -4.60 -5.66
CA TYR A 21 8.99 -3.64 -5.41
C TYR A 21 8.74 -2.81 -4.13
N LEU A 22 7.48 -2.53 -3.84
CA LEU A 22 7.07 -1.67 -2.73
C LEU A 22 5.83 -2.24 -2.05
N SER A 23 5.90 -2.34 -0.73
CA SER A 23 4.79 -2.67 0.15
C SER A 23 4.71 -1.69 1.31
N VAL A 24 3.52 -1.61 1.91
CA VAL A 24 3.25 -0.86 3.13
C VAL A 24 2.62 -1.82 4.13
N GLU A 25 3.32 -2.06 5.24
CA GLU A 25 2.86 -2.88 6.34
C GLU A 25 2.13 -2.00 7.36
N LEU A 26 0.87 -2.34 7.64
CA LEU A 26 0.02 -1.68 8.61
C LEU A 26 -0.11 -2.57 9.84
N SER A 27 0.36 -2.09 10.99
CA SER A 27 0.30 -2.86 12.24
C SER A 27 -1.14 -3.17 12.65
N ALA A 28 -1.42 -4.43 12.98
CA ALA A 28 -2.75 -4.85 13.47
C ALA A 28 -3.13 -4.21 14.82
N GLY A 29 -2.14 -3.74 15.59
CA GLY A 29 -2.37 -3.01 16.85
C GLY A 29 -2.79 -1.54 16.65
N SER A 30 -2.79 -1.05 15.42
CA SER A 30 -3.18 0.32 15.07
C SER A 30 -4.58 0.40 14.47
N SER A 31 -5.13 1.60 14.34
CA SER A 31 -6.38 1.81 13.60
C SER A 31 -6.19 1.87 12.07
N LEU A 32 -4.95 1.82 11.58
CA LEU A 32 -4.64 2.02 10.16
C LEU A 32 -5.21 0.92 9.24
N PRO A 33 -5.23 -0.38 9.61
CA PRO A 33 -5.88 -1.40 8.79
C PRO A 33 -7.38 -1.11 8.60
N LEU A 34 -8.08 -0.71 9.67
CA LEU A 34 -9.50 -0.34 9.60
C LEU A 34 -9.71 0.90 8.74
N GLN A 35 -8.90 1.94 8.91
CA GLN A 35 -8.93 3.13 8.06
C GLN A 35 -8.72 2.79 6.58
N TYR A 36 -7.79 1.87 6.29
CA TYR A 36 -7.59 1.37 4.93
C TYR A 36 -8.84 0.64 4.40
N LEU A 37 -9.44 -0.25 5.17
CA LEU A 37 -10.67 -0.96 4.77
C LEU A 37 -11.89 -0.02 4.61
N GLN A 38 -11.92 1.09 5.35
CA GLN A 38 -12.92 2.17 5.18
C GLN A 38 -12.67 3.02 3.91
N GLY A 39 -11.51 2.86 3.26
CA GLY A 39 -11.15 3.62 2.07
C GLY A 39 -10.44 4.95 2.35
N MET A 40 -9.97 5.18 3.59
CA MET A 40 -9.23 6.39 3.98
C MET A 40 -7.78 6.35 3.46
N THR A 41 -7.15 7.53 3.40
CA THR A 41 -5.71 7.67 3.10
C THR A 41 -4.88 7.47 4.36
N ILE A 42 -3.70 6.86 4.23
CA ILE A 42 -2.77 6.63 5.35
C ILE A 42 -1.54 7.52 5.17
N GLN A 43 -1.05 8.16 6.23
CA GLN A 43 0.23 8.86 6.19
C GLN A 43 1.34 7.88 6.51
N THR A 44 2.44 7.92 5.75
CA THR A 44 3.62 7.10 6.04
C THR A 44 4.32 7.49 7.34
N SER A 45 4.01 8.67 7.89
CA SER A 45 4.45 9.13 9.21
C SER A 45 3.58 8.60 10.36
N ASP A 46 2.44 7.97 10.09
CA ASP A 46 1.54 7.47 11.13
C ASP A 46 2.20 6.31 11.89
N ALA A 47 2.01 6.29 13.22
CA ALA A 47 2.50 5.21 14.05
C ALA A 47 1.82 3.89 13.64
N GLY A 48 2.62 2.88 13.26
CA GLY A 48 2.16 1.60 12.76
C GLY A 48 2.11 1.48 11.23
N CYS A 49 2.56 2.50 10.48
CA CYS A 49 2.80 2.41 9.05
C CYS A 49 4.29 2.19 8.76
N HIS A 50 4.64 1.07 8.13
CA HIS A 50 6.02 0.75 7.75
C HIS A 50 6.12 0.59 6.23
N VAL A 51 6.89 1.45 5.58
CA VAL A 51 7.17 1.33 4.14
C VAL A 51 8.30 0.33 3.96
N LEU A 52 8.00 -0.76 3.25
CA LEU A 52 8.94 -1.84 2.95
C LEU A 52 9.26 -1.78 1.46
N GLN A 53 10.52 -1.56 1.11
CA GLN A 53 10.97 -1.46 -0.27
C GLN A 53 11.94 -2.59 -0.56
N TRP A 54 11.59 -3.44 -1.51
CA TRP A 54 12.45 -4.53 -1.95
C TRP A 54 13.66 -3.98 -2.71
N LYS A 55 14.86 -4.29 -2.21
CA LYS A 55 16.14 -3.80 -2.75
C LYS A 55 16.69 -4.80 -3.75
N ALA A 56 16.31 -4.69 -5.01
CA ALA A 56 17.00 -5.41 -6.08
C ALA A 56 18.43 -4.88 -6.29
N ASP A 57 18.68 -3.58 -6.06
CA ASP A 57 20.03 -2.99 -6.14
C ASP A 57 20.21 -1.87 -5.11
N LYS A 58 21.24 -1.98 -4.26
CA LYS A 58 21.60 -1.03 -3.18
C LYS A 58 22.14 0.33 -3.68
N SER A 59 21.94 0.70 -4.94
CA SER A 59 22.54 1.87 -5.57
C SER A 59 21.50 2.86 -6.09
N GLU A 60 20.56 3.28 -5.26
CA GLU A 60 19.98 4.61 -5.47
C GLU A 60 19.35 5.12 -4.18
N LYS A 61 19.97 6.15 -3.62
CA LYS A 61 19.40 6.97 -2.56
C LYS A 61 18.42 7.92 -3.25
N THR A 62 17.26 7.43 -3.68
CA THR A 62 16.26 8.26 -4.36
C THR A 62 15.59 9.18 -3.34
N SER A 63 16.17 10.36 -3.14
CA SER A 63 15.53 11.47 -2.45
C SER A 63 14.33 11.94 -3.27
N GLY A 64 13.16 11.36 -2.97
CA GLY A 64 11.89 11.71 -3.59
C GLY A 64 11.19 10.47 -4.14
N THR A 65 10.32 9.87 -3.31
CA THR A 65 9.46 8.76 -3.74
C THR A 65 8.52 9.28 -4.83
N LYS A 66 8.89 9.04 -6.10
CA LYS A 66 7.96 9.18 -7.23
C LYS A 66 6.71 8.36 -6.94
N ALA A 67 5.58 8.81 -7.48
CA ALA A 67 4.29 8.14 -7.28
C ALA A 67 4.38 6.64 -7.68
N ALA A 68 4.24 5.73 -6.71
CA ALA A 68 4.41 4.30 -6.92
C ALA A 68 3.18 3.51 -6.43
N TRP A 69 2.86 2.41 -7.11
CA TRP A 69 1.91 1.44 -6.60
C TRP A 69 2.58 0.59 -5.51
N CYS A 70 1.85 0.30 -4.46
CA CYS A 70 2.33 -0.50 -3.34
C CYS A 70 1.27 -1.49 -2.87
N LEU A 71 1.73 -2.69 -2.54
CA LEU A 71 0.92 -3.70 -1.86
C LEU A 71 0.69 -3.25 -0.41
N VAL A 72 -0.54 -3.34 0.07
CA VAL A 72 -0.87 -3.00 1.45
C VAL A 72 -1.02 -4.31 2.22
N LEU A 73 -0.26 -4.43 3.31
CA LEU A 73 -0.19 -5.62 4.14
C LEU A 73 -0.67 -5.29 5.55
N CYS A 74 -1.14 -6.33 6.25
CA CYS A 74 -1.36 -6.33 7.68
C CYS A 74 -0.94 -7.70 8.22
N GLU A 75 0.07 -7.71 9.09
CA GLU A 75 0.73 -8.91 9.60
C GLU A 75 1.19 -9.84 8.46
N GLY A 76 1.73 -9.25 7.38
CA GLY A 76 2.15 -9.98 6.18
C GLY A 76 1.01 -10.49 5.28
N VAL A 77 -0.26 -10.26 5.65
CA VAL A 77 -1.42 -10.62 4.82
C VAL A 77 -1.80 -9.46 3.92
N SER A 78 -1.95 -9.73 2.63
CA SER A 78 -2.35 -8.72 1.64
C SER A 78 -3.80 -8.27 1.83
N LEU A 79 -3.99 -6.95 1.96
CA LEU A 79 -5.30 -6.30 2.03
C LEU A 79 -5.73 -5.71 0.69
N GLY A 80 -4.78 -5.36 -0.18
CA GLY A 80 -5.07 -4.63 -1.41
C GLY A 80 -3.90 -3.82 -1.94
N PHE A 81 -4.22 -2.85 -2.80
CA PHE A 81 -3.25 -1.89 -3.30
C PHE A 81 -3.52 -0.48 -2.78
N GLY A 82 -2.47 0.33 -2.79
CA GLY A 82 -2.53 1.77 -2.70
C GLY A 82 -1.50 2.41 -3.63
N LYS A 83 -1.61 3.72 -3.80
CA LYS A 83 -0.64 4.51 -4.55
C LYS A 83 0.04 5.50 -3.62
N LEU A 84 1.31 5.26 -3.32
CA LEU A 84 2.11 6.13 -2.48
C LEU A 84 2.58 7.35 -3.28
N VAL A 85 2.21 8.55 -2.84
CA VAL A 85 2.60 9.82 -3.48
C VAL A 85 2.94 10.83 -2.39
N GLY A 86 4.20 11.27 -2.33
CA GLY A 86 4.61 12.33 -1.40
C GLY A 86 4.35 11.99 0.07
N GLY A 87 4.60 10.74 0.48
CA GLY A 87 4.38 10.28 1.85
C GLY A 87 2.92 9.93 2.20
N VAL A 88 1.98 10.11 1.26
CA VAL A 88 0.57 9.76 1.43
C VAL A 88 0.23 8.50 0.65
N LEU A 89 -0.27 7.47 1.33
CA LEU A 89 -0.81 6.27 0.72
C LEU A 89 -2.26 6.53 0.28
N LYS A 90 -2.47 6.70 -1.02
CA LYS A 90 -3.81 6.81 -1.61
C LYS A 90 -4.43 5.44 -1.76
N ASN A 91 -5.60 5.26 -1.17
CA ASN A 91 -6.29 3.99 -1.09
C ASN A 91 -6.87 3.53 -2.45
N HIS A 92 -6.62 2.28 -2.84
CA HIS A 92 -7.22 1.63 -4.01
C HIS A 92 -8.08 0.40 -3.65
N TYR A 93 -8.58 0.36 -2.41
CA TYR A 93 -9.52 -0.65 -1.95
C TYR A 93 -10.90 -0.45 -2.61
N PRO A 94 -11.52 -1.53 -3.16
CA PRO A 94 -12.76 -1.43 -3.92
C PRO A 94 -13.88 -0.77 -3.13
N LYS A 95 -14.54 0.22 -3.73
CA LYS A 95 -15.62 0.99 -3.07
C LYS A 95 -16.74 0.11 -2.52
N GLY A 96 -17.13 -0.93 -3.26
CA GLY A 96 -18.20 -1.85 -2.86
C GLY A 96 -17.82 -2.82 -1.73
N LEU A 97 -16.54 -2.89 -1.35
CA LEU A 97 -16.06 -3.75 -0.26
C LEU A 97 -15.73 -2.95 1.00
N ARG A 98 -15.85 -1.62 0.96
CA ARG A 98 -15.49 -0.76 2.09
C ARG A 98 -16.42 -1.03 3.26
N ILE A 99 -15.82 -1.19 4.44
CA ILE A 99 -16.60 -1.31 5.67
C ILE A 99 -17.20 0.06 6.01
N GLN A 100 -18.49 0.07 6.32
CA GLN A 100 -19.18 1.23 6.87
C GLN A 100 -19.17 1.09 8.39
N CYS A 101 -18.66 2.10 9.06
CA CYS A 101 -18.65 2.21 10.51
C CYS A 101 -19.52 3.38 10.91
#